data_AF-A0A7V9WME5-F1
#
_entry.id   AF-A0A7V9WME5-F1
#
_cell.length_a   1.000
_cell.length_b   1.000
_cell.length_c   1.000
_cell.angle_alpha   90.00
_cell.angle_beta   90.00
_cell.angle_gamma   90.00
#
_symmetry.space_group_name_H-M   'P 1'
#
loop_
_entity.id
_entity.type
_entity.pdbx_description
1 polymer ?
#
loop_
_entity_poly.entity_id
_entity_poly.type
_entity_poly.pdbx_seq_one_letter_code
_entity_poly.pdbx_strand_id
1 'polypeptide(L)'
;MRPRRPARDLRTAIDCMPPDTRRAMLDALDVNPIIVGAYTDRDGGVCPMLAAHRNGGRTSFASFAEAWDRYTRAGGAPRPATEREVRTLK
;
A
#
# COMPACT_ATOMS: atom_id res chain seq x y z
N MET A 1 8.23 -10.19 -23.25
CA MET A 1 7.63 -9.25 -22.27
C MET A 1 8.72 -8.80 -21.32
N ARG A 2 9.06 -7.50 -21.27
CA ARG A 2 10.02 -6.95 -20.29
C ARG A 2 9.52 -7.27 -18.88
N PRO A 3 10.36 -7.73 -17.93
CA PRO A 3 9.94 -7.79 -16.53
C PRO A 3 9.58 -6.37 -16.11
N ARG A 4 8.29 -6.08 -15.98
CA ARG A 4 7.85 -4.83 -15.36
C ARG A 4 8.45 -4.83 -13.97
N ARG A 5 9.27 -3.82 -13.67
CA ARG A 5 9.91 -3.69 -12.36
C ARG A 5 8.76 -3.45 -11.36
N PRO A 6 8.48 -4.34 -10.40
CA PRO A 6 7.29 -4.21 -9.54
C PRO A 6 7.20 -2.86 -8.82
N ALA A 7 8.35 -2.29 -8.45
CA ALA A 7 8.44 -0.94 -7.87
C ALA A 7 7.94 0.16 -8.82
N ARG A 8 8.15 0.03 -10.14
CA ARG A 8 7.67 0.99 -11.14
C ARG A 8 6.15 0.91 -11.31
N ASP A 9 5.59 -0.29 -11.31
CA ASP A 9 4.15 -0.48 -11.39
C ASP A 9 3.46 0.09 -10.14
N LEU A 10 4.04 -0.14 -8.96
CA LEU A 10 3.59 0.46 -7.70
C LEU A 10 3.66 1.99 -7.75
N ARG A 11 4.77 2.58 -8.22
CA ARG A 11 4.90 4.03 -8.40
C ARG A 11 3.81 4.58 -9.31
N THR A 12 3.57 3.91 -10.43
CA THR A 12 2.52 4.30 -11.40
C THR A 12 1.14 4.25 -10.75
N ALA A 13 0.83 3.20 -9.98
CA ALA A 13 -0.43 3.09 -9.27
C ALA A 13 -0.63 4.21 -8.23
N ILE A 14 0.44 4.63 -7.55
CA ILE A 14 0.41 5.78 -6.62
C ILE A 14 0.21 7.09 -7.37
N ASP A 15 0.89 7.30 -8.50
CA ASP A 15 0.78 8.53 -9.30
C ASP A 15 -0.59 8.68 -9.96
N CYS A 16 -1.29 7.57 -10.23
CA CYS A 16 -2.67 7.58 -10.73
C CYS A 16 -3.73 7.79 -9.64
N MET A 17 -3.36 7.83 -8.35
CA MET A 17 -4.32 8.13 -7.29
C MET A 17 -4.74 9.61 -7.34
N PRO A 18 -5.99 9.92 -6.95
CA PRO A 18 -6.37 11.30 -6.67
C PRO A 18 -5.42 11.92 -5.63
N PRO A 19 -5.03 13.20 -5.78
CA PRO A 19 -4.07 13.85 -4.88
C PRO A 19 -4.45 13.76 -3.39
N ASP A 20 -5.73 13.96 -3.06
CA ASP A 20 -6.22 13.87 -1.67
C ASP A 20 -6.08 12.46 -1.11
N THR A 21 -6.36 11.45 -1.94
CA THR A 21 -6.22 10.04 -1.60
C THR A 21 -4.75 9.67 -1.39
N ARG A 22 -3.85 10.15 -2.25
CA ARG A 22 -2.40 9.95 -2.08
C ARG A 22 -1.91 10.60 -0.79
N ARG A 23 -2.35 11.82 -0.49
CA ARG A 23 -1.99 12.51 0.75
C ARG A 23 -2.49 11.77 1.99
N ALA A 24 -3.76 11.38 1.99
CA ALA A 24 -4.35 10.58 3.05
C ALA A 24 -3.59 9.25 3.26
N MET A 25 -3.14 8.60 2.19
CA MET A 25 -2.29 7.41 2.29
C MET A 25 -0.97 7.75 2.99
N LEU A 26 -0.24 8.77 2.51
CA LEU A 26 1.07 9.14 3.05
C LEU A 26 1.00 9.52 4.53
N ASP A 27 0.01 10.33 4.91
CA ASP A 27 -0.24 10.71 6.31
C ASP A 27 -0.54 9.47 7.17
N ALA A 28 -1.29 8.51 6.61
CA ALA A 28 -1.62 7.28 7.30
C ALA A 28 -0.43 6.33 7.47
N LEU A 29 0.57 6.35 6.59
CA LEU A 29 1.78 5.51 6.71
C LEU A 29 2.61 5.85 7.95
N ASP A 30 2.54 7.09 8.42
CA ASP A 30 3.35 7.57 9.55
C ASP A 30 2.71 7.27 10.92
N VAL A 31 1.40 7.00 10.95
CA VAL A 31 0.64 6.80 12.19
C VAL A 31 0.09 5.37 12.35
N ASN A 32 0.20 4.52 11.32
CA ASN A 32 -0.33 3.16 11.35
C ASN A 32 0.77 2.10 11.16
N PRO A 33 0.68 0.96 11.87
CA PRO A 33 1.48 -0.22 11.54
C PRO A 33 1.01 -0.81 10.20
N ILE A 34 1.87 -0.72 9.19
CA ILE A 34 1.54 -1.17 7.83
C ILE A 34 1.86 -2.63 7.63
N ILE A 35 0.93 -3.37 7.02
CA ILE A 35 1.09 -4.79 6.71
C ILE A 35 1.00 -5.10 5.22
N VAL A 36 1.42 -6.31 4.90
CA VAL A 36 1.39 -6.94 3.58
C VAL A 36 0.48 -8.17 3.62
N GLY A 37 -0.28 -8.40 2.53
CA GLY A 37 -1.00 -9.66 2.31
C GLY A 37 -2.33 -9.82 3.02
N ALA A 38 -2.82 -8.79 3.73
CA ALA A 38 -4.18 -8.73 4.24
C ALA A 38 -4.65 -7.29 4.42
N TYR A 39 -5.95 -7.13 4.67
CA TYR A 39 -6.57 -5.85 4.98
C TYR A 39 -6.26 -5.37 6.40
N THR A 40 -6.29 -6.30 7.36
CA THR A 40 -5.89 -6.12 8.76
C THR A 40 -5.24 -7.40 9.27
N ASP A 41 -4.39 -7.31 10.29
CA ASP A 41 -3.91 -8.48 11.06
C ASP A 41 -4.54 -8.51 12.47
N ARG A 42 -4.08 -9.43 13.33
CA ARG A 42 -4.57 -9.58 14.71
C ARG A 42 -3.92 -8.60 15.70
N ASP A 43 -2.82 -7.97 15.29
CA ASP A 43 -2.00 -7.08 16.13
C ASP A 43 -2.30 -5.60 15.87
N GLY A 44 -3.32 -5.31 15.05
CA GLY A 44 -3.77 -3.96 14.71
C GLY A 44 -3.11 -3.37 13.47
N GLY A 45 -2.30 -4.16 12.76
CA GLY A 45 -1.74 -3.86 11.46
C GLY A 45 -2.82 -3.65 10.40
N VAL A 46 -2.59 -2.70 9.49
CA VAL A 46 -3.53 -2.34 8.41
C VAL A 46 -2.83 -2.22 7.07
N CYS A 47 -3.52 -2.56 5.98
CA CYS A 47 -2.97 -2.31 4.65
C CYS A 47 -2.92 -0.80 4.35
N PRO A 48 -2.02 -0.34 3.45
CA PRO A 48 -1.91 1.08 3.11
C PRO A 48 -3.24 1.71 2.66
N MET A 49 -4.10 0.93 2.01
CA MET A 49 -5.37 1.41 1.46
C MET A 49 -6.46 1.56 2.51
N LEU A 50 -6.52 0.65 3.48
CA LEU A 50 -7.39 0.83 4.65
C LEU A 50 -6.92 2.03 5.47
N ALA A 51 -5.60 2.16 5.66
CA ALA A 51 -5.00 3.30 6.36
C ALA A 51 -5.40 4.63 5.67
N ALA A 52 -5.23 4.72 4.35
CA ALA A 52 -5.64 5.86 3.55
C ALA A 52 -7.15 6.15 3.67
N HIS A 53 -7.99 5.11 3.60
CA HIS A 53 -9.44 5.25 3.68
C HIS A 53 -9.90 5.84 5.02
N ARG A 54 -9.33 5.33 6.13
CA ARG A 54 -9.56 5.84 7.48
C ARG A 54 -9.11 7.30 7.63
N ASN A 55 -8.06 7.68 6.91
CA ASN A 55 -7.55 9.06 6.88
C ASN A 55 -8.23 9.97 5.83
N GLY A 56 -9.39 9.55 5.28
CA GLY A 56 -10.19 10.40 4.39
C GLY A 56 -10.11 10.05 2.90
N GLY A 57 -9.36 9.03 2.49
CA GLY A 57 -9.36 8.54 1.10
C GLY A 57 -10.72 7.96 0.69
N ARG A 58 -11.20 8.29 -0.52
CA ARG A 58 -12.58 7.94 -0.99
C ARG A 58 -12.61 7.16 -2.31
N THR A 59 -11.48 6.64 -2.78
CA THR A 59 -11.36 6.01 -4.12
C THR A 59 -11.20 4.49 -4.03
N SER A 60 -11.59 3.75 -5.07
CA SER A 60 -11.27 2.33 -5.20
C SER A 60 -9.77 2.12 -5.44
N PHE A 61 -9.21 1.10 -4.80
CA PHE A 61 -7.78 0.91 -4.67
C PHE A 61 -7.23 -0.36 -5.35
N ALA A 62 -8.03 -1.00 -6.21
CA ALA A 62 -7.72 -2.32 -6.75
C ALA A 62 -6.34 -2.39 -7.45
N SER A 63 -6.05 -1.46 -8.36
CA SER A 63 -4.76 -1.44 -9.07
C SER A 63 -3.56 -1.20 -8.16
N PHE A 64 -3.74 -0.43 -7.07
CA PHE A 64 -2.68 -0.25 -6.08
C PHE A 64 -2.50 -1.52 -5.25
N ALA A 65 -3.59 -2.13 -4.76
CA ALA A 65 -3.53 -3.32 -3.93
C ALA A 65 -2.79 -4.46 -4.64
N GLU A 66 -3.11 -4.68 -5.92
CA GLU A 66 -2.40 -5.65 -6.75
C GLU A 66 -0.92 -5.31 -6.94
N ALA A 67 -0.59 -4.02 -7.14
CA ALA A 67 0.79 -3.58 -7.30
C ALA A 67 1.59 -3.71 -5.99
N TRP A 68 0.97 -3.44 -4.85
CA TRP A 68 1.54 -3.58 -3.52
C TRP A 68 1.85 -5.04 -3.21
N ASP A 69 0.88 -5.92 -3.41
CA ASP A 69 1.04 -7.35 -3.19
C ASP A 69 2.10 -7.94 -4.12
N ARG A 70 2.14 -7.52 -5.39
CA ARG A 70 3.17 -7.94 -6.34
C ARG A 70 4.56 -7.44 -5.95
N TYR A 71 4.68 -6.19 -5.49
CA TYR A 71 5.95 -5.60 -5.07
C TYR A 71 6.54 -6.29 -3.84
N THR A 72 5.69 -6.57 -2.86
CA THR A 72 6.04 -7.18 -1.57
C THR A 72 6.07 -8.71 -1.61
N ARG A 73 5.66 -9.29 -2.74
CA ARG A 73 5.47 -10.74 -2.94
C ARG A 73 4.52 -11.33 -1.90
N ALA A 74 3.41 -10.65 -1.67
CA ALA A 74 2.33 -11.17 -0.85
C ALA A 74 1.84 -12.51 -1.42
N GLY A 75 1.52 -13.44 -0.53
CA GLY A 75 1.17 -14.82 -0.90
C GLY A 75 1.24 -15.81 0.27
N GLY A 76 1.83 -15.40 1.40
CA GLY A 76 1.79 -16.12 2.67
C GLY A 76 0.95 -15.41 3.72
N ALA A 77 1.16 -15.78 4.99
CA ALA A 77 0.52 -15.11 6.12
C ALA A 77 0.78 -13.59 6.12
N PRO A 78 -0.18 -12.79 6.62
CA PRO A 78 0.03 -11.36 6.80
C PRO A 78 1.28 -11.08 7.63
N ARG A 79 2.04 -10.07 7.22
CA ARG A 79 3.26 -9.68 7.93
C ARG A 79 3.41 -8.15 7.96
N PRO A 80 4.16 -7.62 8.94
CA PRO A 80 4.60 -6.23 8.89
C PRO A 80 5.35 -5.93 7.59
N ALA A 81 5.06 -4.75 7.03
CA ALA A 81 5.84 -4.19 5.95
C ALA A 81 7.20 -3.74 6.50
N THR A 82 8.26 -4.05 5.77
CA THR A 82 9.60 -3.56 6.11
C THR A 82 9.68 -2.05 5.86
N GLU A 83 10.60 -1.37 6.54
CA GLU A 83 10.80 0.06 6.32
C GLU A 83 11.10 0.40 4.85
N ARG A 84 11.83 -0.45 4.13
CA ARG A 84 12.11 -0.25 2.71
C ARG A 84 10.84 -0.30 1.87
N GLU A 85 9.93 -1.22 2.21
CA GLU A 85 8.65 -1.35 1.51
C GLU A 85 7.78 -0.13 1.76
N VAL A 86 7.69 0.34 3.01
CA VAL A 86 6.96 1.57 3.37
C VAL A 86 7.58 2.80 2.70
N ARG A 87 8.92 2.93 2.69
CA ARG A 87 9.63 4.02 1.98
C ARG A 87 9.34 4.06 0.49
N THR A 88 8.98 2.93 -0.14
CA THR A 88 8.64 2.89 -1.57
C THR A 88 7.30 3.55 -1.88
N LEU A 89 6.43 3.66 -0.87
CA LEU A 89 5.12 4.31 -0.99
C LEU A 89 5.20 5.84 -0.94
N LYS A 90 6.34 6.41 -0.52
CA LYS A 90 6.62 7.84 -0.46
C LYS A 90 7.29 8.31 -1.77
#